data_AF-A0A7W0FVF4-F1
#
_entry.id   AF-A0A7W0FVF4-F1
#
_cell.length_a   1.000
_cell.length_b   1.000
_cell.length_c   1.000
_cell.angle_alpha   90.00
_cell.angle_beta   90.00
_cell.angle_gamma   90.00
#
_symmetry.space_group_name_H-M   'P 1'
#
loop_
_entity.id
_entity.type
_entity.pdbx_description
1 polymer ?
#
loop_
_entity_poly.entity_id
_entity_poly.type
_entity_poly.pdbx_seq_one_letter_code
_entity_poly.pdbx_strand_id
1 'polypeptide(L)'
;MERETNSLFFGLEAIAPWPHSFPKGRLIHEHERHATLAFLGKVSLDKISPLLSSFPKPEFKVGLTGIFDKKLFLPQRHPHVVSWHIDFFEVFVSLENYQKQISNWLIENGFSPQSHEEGWLPHVTLARQPFDQDAWNEAFMALPVFFNAIHLYESVGDLRYSSLWSLPLPFPWTEIEHTADIAFIIRGETLQQVYRHAILALAFRFPQLLSYMPASCDLNSLDDVIILLNEAVSLADQAVGCPFKAVSFHGELENFDHISYWEMIVDV
;
A
#
# COMPACT_ATOMS: atom_id res chain seq x y z
N MET A 1 -26.72 -18.76 20.08
CA MET A 1 -25.55 -19.50 19.56
C MET A 1 -24.37 -18.58 19.72
N GLU A 2 -23.41 -18.92 20.57
CA GLU A 2 -22.12 -18.22 20.57
C GLU A 2 -21.45 -18.48 19.21
N ARG A 3 -21.08 -17.43 18.48
CA ARG A 3 -20.26 -17.59 17.28
C ARG A 3 -18.89 -18.14 17.72
N GLU A 4 -18.35 -19.06 16.93
CA GLU A 4 -17.00 -19.60 17.17
C GLU A 4 -15.96 -18.46 17.23
N THR A 5 -14.94 -18.65 18.07
CA THR A 5 -13.85 -17.67 18.20
C THR A 5 -12.89 -17.80 17.02
N ASN A 6 -12.94 -16.82 16.12
CA ASN A 6 -12.03 -16.74 14.98
C ASN A 6 -10.87 -15.79 15.27
N SER A 7 -9.78 -15.96 14.50
CA SER A 7 -8.64 -15.06 14.60
C SER A 7 -8.93 -13.75 13.88
N LEU A 8 -8.97 -12.65 14.64
CA LEU A 8 -9.26 -11.31 14.14
C LEU A 8 -8.00 -10.44 14.09
N PHE A 9 -7.94 -9.53 13.13
CA PHE A 9 -6.86 -8.54 13.02
C PHE A 9 -7.30 -7.32 12.21
N PHE A 10 -6.70 -6.16 12.47
CA PHE A 10 -6.80 -5.00 11.61
C PHE A 10 -5.67 -5.00 10.57
N GLY A 11 -5.98 -4.63 9.34
CA GLY A 11 -4.98 -4.51 8.28
C GLY A 11 -5.36 -3.49 7.21
N LEU A 12 -4.34 -2.97 6.53
CA LEU A 12 -4.48 -2.14 5.34
C LEU A 12 -4.60 -3.04 4.11
N GLU A 13 -5.64 -2.88 3.28
CA GLU A 13 -5.80 -3.57 2.00
C GLU A 13 -4.68 -3.17 1.04
N ALA A 14 -3.89 -4.13 0.56
CA ALA A 14 -2.73 -3.87 -0.29
C ALA A 14 -3.06 -4.12 -1.77
N ILE A 15 -2.98 -3.07 -2.58
CA ILE A 15 -3.18 -3.15 -4.03
C ILE A 15 -1.85 -2.86 -4.71
N ALA A 16 -1.44 -3.70 -5.66
CA ALA A 16 -0.20 -3.60 -6.41
C ALA A 16 -0.38 -4.26 -7.80
N PRO A 17 0.46 -3.95 -8.81
CA PRO A 17 0.46 -4.64 -10.09
C PRO A 17 1.16 -6.00 -9.95
N TRP A 18 0.53 -6.91 -9.20
CA TRP A 18 1.17 -8.17 -8.83
C TRP A 18 1.51 -9.02 -10.07
N PRO A 19 2.63 -9.76 -10.03
CA PRO A 19 2.98 -10.69 -11.10
C PRO A 19 1.88 -11.74 -11.32
N HIS A 20 1.62 -12.06 -12.59
CA HIS A 20 0.66 -13.11 -12.98
C HIS A 20 0.99 -14.49 -12.41
N SER A 21 2.26 -14.74 -12.09
CA SER A 21 2.72 -15.99 -11.50
C SER A 21 3.78 -15.73 -10.45
N PHE A 22 3.69 -16.48 -9.35
CA PHE A 22 4.70 -16.54 -8.31
C PHE A 22 5.36 -17.93 -8.27
N PRO A 23 6.56 -18.05 -7.68
CA PRO A 23 7.15 -19.34 -7.37
C PRO A 23 6.24 -20.18 -6.47
N LYS A 24 6.54 -21.48 -6.39
CA LYS A 24 5.76 -22.44 -5.58
C LYS A 24 5.64 -21.97 -4.12
N GLY A 25 4.42 -22.01 -3.60
CA GLY A 25 4.05 -21.62 -2.24
C GLY A 25 2.56 -21.85 -2.00
N ARG A 26 2.12 -21.88 -0.74
CA ARG A 26 0.68 -21.66 -0.46
C ARG A 26 0.42 -20.16 -0.55
N LEU A 27 0.01 -19.72 -1.73
CA LEU A 27 -0.18 -18.29 -2.05
C LEU A 27 -1.40 -17.71 -1.34
N ILE A 28 -1.27 -16.47 -0.89
CA ILE A 28 -2.40 -15.64 -0.46
C ILE A 28 -3.01 -15.00 -1.71
N HIS A 29 -4.33 -15.09 -1.84
CA HIS A 29 -5.05 -14.49 -2.96
C HIS A 29 -4.84 -12.97 -2.97
N GLU A 30 -4.79 -12.35 -4.15
CA GLU A 30 -4.50 -10.92 -4.27
C GLU A 30 -5.42 -10.03 -3.43
N HIS A 31 -6.73 -10.28 -3.47
CA HIS A 31 -7.74 -9.54 -2.72
C HIS A 31 -7.69 -9.77 -1.19
N GLU A 32 -6.82 -10.67 -0.73
CA GLU A 32 -6.61 -10.99 0.68
C GLU A 32 -5.26 -10.46 1.19
N ARG A 33 -4.44 -9.87 0.29
CA ARG A 33 -3.14 -9.29 0.64
C ARG A 33 -3.33 -7.99 1.40
N HIS A 34 -2.62 -7.88 2.51
CA HIS A 34 -2.75 -6.76 3.42
C HIS A 34 -1.45 -6.53 4.20
N ALA A 35 -1.30 -5.32 4.73
CA ALA A 35 -0.31 -5.02 5.77
C ALA A 35 -1.02 -5.02 7.13
N THR A 36 -0.61 -5.91 8.04
CA THR A 36 -1.26 -6.03 9.36
C THR A 36 -0.91 -4.83 10.25
N LEU A 37 -1.93 -4.19 10.82
CA LEU A 37 -1.80 -3.09 11.79
C LEU A 37 -1.82 -3.62 13.23
N ALA A 38 -2.75 -4.52 13.56
CA ALA A 38 -2.86 -5.09 14.89
C ALA A 38 -3.50 -6.48 14.84
N PHE A 39 -2.86 -7.49 15.43
CA PHE A 39 -3.39 -8.85 15.50
C PHE A 39 -4.01 -9.12 16.87
N LEU A 40 -5.31 -9.46 16.92
CA LEU A 40 -6.06 -9.66 18.16
C LEU A 40 -6.06 -11.13 18.62
N GLY A 41 -5.69 -12.07 17.74
CA GLY A 41 -5.84 -13.50 18.02
C GLY A 41 -7.31 -13.92 18.07
N LYS A 42 -7.62 -14.97 18.85
CA LYS A 42 -8.96 -15.53 18.93
C LYS A 42 -9.88 -14.65 19.77
N VAL A 43 -10.76 -13.90 19.12
CA VAL A 43 -11.68 -12.95 19.75
C VAL A 43 -13.07 -13.13 19.14
N SER A 44 -14.11 -13.04 19.98
CA SER A 44 -15.50 -13.03 19.47
C SER A 44 -15.81 -11.68 18.82
N LEU A 45 -16.39 -11.71 17.62
CA LEU A 45 -16.83 -10.51 16.91
C LEU A 45 -17.78 -9.64 17.76
N ASP A 46 -18.61 -10.28 18.59
CA ASP A 46 -19.58 -9.58 19.45
C ASP A 46 -18.90 -8.65 20.47
N LYS A 47 -17.63 -8.92 20.82
CA LYS A 47 -16.85 -8.05 21.73
C LYS A 47 -16.34 -6.79 21.06
N ILE A 48 -15.96 -6.87 19.79
CA ILE A 48 -15.34 -5.75 19.07
C ILE A 48 -16.34 -4.95 18.25
N SER A 49 -17.39 -5.60 17.73
CA SER A 49 -18.37 -4.95 16.85
C SER A 49 -19.01 -3.68 17.44
N PRO A 50 -19.38 -3.61 18.73
CA PRO A 50 -19.94 -2.39 19.33
C PRO A 50 -18.95 -1.22 19.39
N LEU A 51 -17.64 -1.49 19.28
CA LEU A 51 -16.58 -0.50 19.42
C LEU A 51 -16.19 0.10 18.06
N LEU A 52 -16.54 -0.55 16.94
CA LEU A 52 -16.11 -0.12 15.60
C LEU A 52 -16.60 1.29 15.22
N SER A 53 -17.69 1.78 15.83
CA SER A 53 -18.16 3.16 15.63
C SER A 53 -17.23 4.22 16.24
N SER A 54 -16.38 3.85 17.21
CA SER A 54 -15.38 4.71 17.84
C SER A 54 -13.95 4.35 17.42
N PHE A 55 -13.79 3.58 16.34
CA PHE A 55 -12.47 3.24 15.81
C PHE A 55 -11.69 4.53 15.45
N PRO A 56 -10.41 4.66 15.85
CA PRO A 56 -9.63 5.86 15.61
C PRO A 56 -9.47 6.10 14.11
N LYS A 57 -9.84 7.30 13.65
CA LYS A 57 -9.63 7.71 12.26
C LYS A 57 -8.16 8.10 12.05
N PRO A 58 -7.56 7.76 10.91
CA PRO A 58 -6.21 8.21 10.59
C PRO A 58 -6.17 9.73 10.39
N GLU A 59 -4.99 10.32 10.58
CA GLU A 59 -4.74 11.74 10.29
C GLU A 59 -4.59 11.99 8.78
N PHE A 60 -4.06 11.01 8.04
CA PHE A 60 -3.95 11.08 6.58
C PHE A 60 -5.33 11.01 5.92
N LYS A 61 -5.53 11.86 4.91
CA LYS A 61 -6.82 12.00 4.23
C LYS A 61 -6.92 11.23 2.92
N VAL A 62 -5.79 10.78 2.39
CA VAL A 62 -5.67 10.01 1.15
C VAL A 62 -5.07 8.66 1.46
N GLY A 63 -5.39 7.65 0.66
CA GLY A 63 -4.80 6.33 0.72
C GLY A 63 -3.27 6.38 0.66
N LEU A 64 -2.64 5.52 1.46
CA LEU A 64 -1.19 5.49 1.58
C LEU A 64 -0.57 4.83 0.37
N THR A 65 0.66 5.20 0.05
CA THR A 65 1.44 4.62 -1.04
C THR A 65 2.82 4.21 -0.56
N GLY A 66 3.44 3.29 -1.27
CA GLY A 66 4.78 2.82 -0.97
C GLY A 66 5.36 2.00 -2.11
N ILE A 67 6.54 1.45 -1.87
CA ILE A 67 7.18 0.47 -2.75
C ILE A 67 7.53 -0.78 -1.97
N PHE A 68 7.42 -1.92 -2.64
CA PHE A 68 8.06 -3.13 -2.15
C PHE A 68 9.55 -3.04 -2.45
N ASP A 69 10.37 -2.78 -1.44
CA ASP A 69 11.82 -2.53 -1.56
C ASP A 69 12.67 -3.78 -1.32
N LYS A 70 12.15 -4.75 -0.57
CA LYS A 70 12.84 -6.02 -0.30
C LYS A 70 11.89 -7.17 0.00
N LYS A 71 12.35 -8.38 -0.32
CA LYS A 71 11.73 -9.64 0.07
C LYS A 71 12.19 -10.05 1.48
N LEU A 72 11.26 -10.56 2.28
CA LEU A 72 11.44 -11.06 3.63
C LEU A 72 11.09 -12.55 3.72
N PHE A 73 11.88 -13.27 4.51
CA PHE A 73 11.60 -14.65 4.93
C PHE A 73 11.38 -14.64 6.45
N LEU A 74 10.16 -14.93 6.89
CA LEU A 74 9.73 -14.73 8.29
C LEU A 74 9.29 -16.06 8.94
N PRO A 75 9.75 -16.36 10.18
CA PRO A 75 10.88 -15.73 10.87
C PRO A 75 12.23 -16.07 10.20
N GLN A 76 13.28 -15.28 10.45
CA GLN A 76 14.57 -15.39 9.73
C GLN A 76 15.24 -16.78 9.80
N ARG A 77 15.21 -17.47 10.94
CA ARG A 77 15.91 -18.76 11.12
C ARG A 77 15.15 -19.96 10.54
N HIS A 78 13.83 -19.92 10.58
CA HIS A 78 12.95 -21.00 10.11
C HIS A 78 11.78 -20.38 9.37
N PRO A 79 11.99 -19.90 8.13
CA PRO A 79 10.99 -19.09 7.47
C PRO A 79 9.78 -19.90 7.05
N HIS A 80 8.64 -19.55 7.61
CA HIS A 80 7.34 -20.15 7.31
C HIS A 80 6.52 -19.30 6.34
N VAL A 81 6.98 -18.07 6.08
CA VAL A 81 6.28 -17.05 5.32
C VAL A 81 7.26 -16.33 4.39
N VAL A 82 6.81 -16.06 3.16
CA VAL A 82 7.43 -15.09 2.25
C VAL A 82 6.57 -13.84 2.24
N SER A 83 7.20 -12.72 2.53
CA SER A 83 6.55 -11.41 2.55
C SER A 83 7.39 -10.41 1.80
N TRP A 84 6.79 -9.33 1.32
CA TRP A 84 7.53 -8.18 0.80
C TRP A 84 7.37 -7.01 1.77
N HIS A 85 8.50 -6.42 2.16
CA HIS A 85 8.56 -5.23 3.00
C HIS A 85 8.13 -4.00 2.20
N ILE A 86 7.60 -3.00 2.91
CA ILE A 86 7.08 -1.78 2.30
C ILE A 86 7.85 -0.59 2.80
N ASP A 87 8.45 0.16 1.89
CA ASP A 87 8.91 1.50 2.16
C ASP A 87 7.76 2.49 1.91
N PHE A 88 7.31 3.12 3.00
CA PHE A 88 6.26 4.14 3.01
C PHE A 88 6.83 5.56 2.89
N PHE A 89 8.11 5.72 2.56
CA PHE A 89 8.77 7.03 2.41
C PHE A 89 8.57 7.91 3.66
N GLU A 90 8.25 9.20 3.46
CA GLU A 90 8.01 10.16 4.53
C GLU A 90 6.74 9.89 5.35
N VAL A 91 5.76 9.14 4.83
CA VAL A 91 4.51 8.88 5.56
C VAL A 91 4.64 7.75 6.58
N PHE A 92 5.78 7.05 6.62
CA PHE A 92 6.03 5.95 7.57
C PHE A 92 5.84 6.38 9.03
N VAL A 93 6.33 7.57 9.41
CA VAL A 93 6.22 8.06 10.80
C VAL A 93 4.77 8.29 11.20
N SER A 94 3.96 8.89 10.32
CA SER A 94 2.52 9.09 10.56
C SER A 94 1.80 7.75 10.70
N LEU A 95 2.12 6.79 9.83
CA LEU A 95 1.52 5.46 9.87
C LEU A 95 1.92 4.65 11.10
N GLU A 96 3.19 4.73 11.55
CA GLU A 96 3.63 4.08 12.78
C GLU A 96 2.92 4.66 14.00
N ASN A 97 2.75 5.99 14.06
CA ASN A 97 1.97 6.64 15.11
C ASN A 97 0.51 6.19 15.10
N TYR A 98 -0.09 6.06 13.91
CA TYR A 98 -1.45 5.57 13.77
C TYR A 98 -1.59 4.09 14.20
N GLN A 99 -0.63 3.24 13.87
CA GLN A 99 -0.57 1.85 14.33
C GLN A 99 -0.51 1.77 15.88
N LYS A 100 0.29 2.63 16.52
CA LYS A 100 0.35 2.76 17.99
C LYS A 100 -0.98 3.23 18.56
N GLN A 101 -1.64 4.19 17.90
CA GLN A 101 -2.97 4.67 18.31
C GLN A 101 -4.02 3.55 18.27
N ILE A 102 -4.05 2.73 17.22
CA ILE A 102 -4.93 1.55 17.14
C ILE A 102 -4.62 0.57 18.28
N SER A 103 -3.35 0.31 18.54
CA SER A 103 -2.92 -0.60 19.60
C SER A 103 -3.35 -0.10 20.99
N ASN A 104 -3.19 1.19 21.27
CA ASN A 104 -3.64 1.80 22.52
C ASN A 104 -5.16 1.75 22.67
N TRP A 105 -5.90 2.09 21.60
CA TRP A 105 -7.36 1.98 21.59
C TRP A 105 -7.83 0.55 21.87
N LEU A 106 -7.15 -0.46 21.32
CA LEU A 106 -7.43 -1.88 21.61
C LEU A 106 -7.18 -2.21 23.08
N ILE A 107 -6.07 -1.75 23.67
CA ILE A 107 -5.72 -1.98 25.07
C ILE A 107 -6.73 -1.32 26.01
N GLU A 108 -7.11 -0.07 25.74
CA GLU A 108 -8.11 0.68 26.51
C GLU A 108 -9.49 -0.01 26.53
N ASN A 109 -9.80 -0.75 25.46
CA ASN A 109 -11.02 -1.55 25.33
C ASN A 109 -10.85 -3.02 25.76
N GLY A 110 -9.77 -3.36 26.46
CA GLY A 110 -9.57 -4.67 27.10
C GLY A 110 -9.08 -5.78 26.17
N PHE A 111 -8.54 -5.44 25.00
CA PHE A 111 -7.84 -6.40 24.13
C PHE A 111 -6.34 -6.41 24.43
N SER A 112 -5.66 -7.46 23.97
CA SER A 112 -4.20 -7.60 24.09
C SER A 112 -3.62 -7.86 22.69
N PRO A 113 -3.46 -6.81 21.86
CA PRO A 113 -2.89 -6.97 20.53
C PRO A 113 -1.48 -7.56 20.64
N GLN A 114 -1.13 -8.47 19.74
CA GLN A 114 0.23 -9.00 19.70
C GLN A 114 1.19 -7.87 19.31
N SER A 115 2.13 -7.56 20.20
CA SER A 115 3.23 -6.63 19.94
C SER A 115 4.49 -7.40 19.54
N HIS A 116 5.27 -6.80 18.65
CA HIS A 116 6.62 -7.27 18.32
C HIS A 116 7.62 -6.45 19.14
N GLU A 117 8.56 -7.12 19.82
CA GLU A 117 9.61 -6.44 20.62
C GLU A 117 10.49 -5.52 19.76
N GLU A 118 10.69 -5.86 18.49
CA GLU A 118 11.52 -5.13 17.53
C GLU A 118 10.78 -3.98 16.83
N GLY A 119 9.53 -3.70 17.20
CA GLY A 119 8.69 -2.68 16.57
C GLY A 119 7.89 -3.20 15.38
N TRP A 120 7.18 -2.30 14.71
CA TRP A 120 6.31 -2.64 13.59
C TRP A 120 7.11 -2.76 12.28
N LEU A 121 7.08 -3.94 11.67
CA LEU A 121 7.72 -4.21 10.39
C LEU A 121 6.62 -4.23 9.30
N PRO A 122 6.42 -3.14 8.54
CA PRO A 122 5.39 -3.12 7.49
C PRO A 122 5.73 -4.10 6.36
N HIS A 123 4.86 -5.07 6.13
CA HIS A 123 5.02 -6.04 5.06
C HIS A 123 3.68 -6.62 4.62
N VAL A 124 3.64 -7.13 3.39
CA VAL A 124 2.53 -7.93 2.86
C VAL A 124 3.00 -9.37 2.71
N THR A 125 2.26 -10.30 3.31
CA THR A 125 2.52 -11.73 3.12
C THR A 125 2.01 -12.17 1.75
N LEU A 126 2.84 -12.90 1.00
CA LEU A 126 2.49 -13.43 -0.32
C LEU A 126 2.29 -14.94 -0.31
N ALA A 127 3.11 -15.65 0.46
CA ALA A 127 3.09 -17.11 0.49
C ALA A 127 3.43 -17.67 1.86
N ARG A 128 2.89 -18.85 2.15
CA ARG A 128 3.32 -19.67 3.29
C ARG A 128 3.94 -20.98 2.80
N GLN A 129 4.74 -21.59 3.65
CA GLN A 129 5.36 -22.88 3.39
C GLN A 129 4.35 -23.93 2.91
N PRO A 130 4.76 -24.92 2.10
CA PRO A 130 6.13 -25.10 1.58
C PRO A 130 6.43 -24.16 0.40
N PHE A 131 7.62 -23.57 0.38
CA PHE A 131 8.14 -22.77 -0.73
C PHE A 131 9.65 -22.97 -0.90
N ASP A 132 10.18 -22.63 -2.07
CA ASP A 132 11.61 -22.65 -2.39
C ASP A 132 12.22 -21.25 -2.25
N GLN A 133 13.15 -21.07 -1.32
CA GLN A 133 13.71 -19.75 -1.01
C GLN A 133 14.50 -19.16 -2.19
N ASP A 134 15.22 -19.97 -2.96
CA ASP A 134 16.04 -19.47 -4.06
C ASP A 134 15.17 -18.95 -5.20
N ALA A 135 14.12 -19.69 -5.56
CA ALA A 135 13.14 -19.23 -6.54
C ALA A 135 12.44 -17.93 -6.10
N TRP A 136 12.13 -17.77 -4.80
CA TRP A 136 11.55 -16.54 -4.26
C TRP A 136 12.56 -15.38 -4.17
N ASN A 137 13.87 -15.67 -4.04
CA ASN A 137 14.92 -14.65 -4.15
C ASN A 137 14.98 -14.08 -5.57
N GLU A 138 14.97 -14.94 -6.57
CA GLU A 138 15.05 -14.56 -7.99
C GLU A 138 13.77 -13.86 -8.49
N ALA A 139 12.61 -14.24 -7.94
CA ALA A 139 11.32 -13.67 -8.34
C ALA A 139 11.02 -12.30 -7.71
N PHE A 140 11.85 -11.80 -6.79
CA PHE A 140 11.62 -10.49 -6.21
C PHE A 140 11.87 -9.39 -7.23
N MET A 141 10.90 -8.49 -7.35
CA MET A 141 11.04 -7.23 -8.06
C MET A 141 10.36 -6.12 -7.26
N ALA A 142 10.90 -4.91 -7.35
CA ALA A 142 10.25 -3.77 -6.75
C ALA A 142 8.94 -3.48 -7.48
N LEU A 143 7.86 -3.28 -6.73
CA LEU A 143 6.55 -2.93 -7.26
C LEU A 143 5.95 -1.77 -6.46
N PRO A 144 5.19 -0.88 -7.10
CA PRO A 144 4.42 0.12 -6.39
C PRO A 144 3.27 -0.55 -5.63
N VAL A 145 2.89 0.01 -4.50
CA VAL A 145 1.73 -0.44 -3.71
C VAL A 145 0.95 0.76 -3.21
N PHE A 146 -0.37 0.62 -3.13
CA PHE A 146 -1.21 1.57 -2.42
C PHE A 146 -2.24 0.88 -1.52
N PHE A 147 -2.79 1.66 -0.59
CA PHE A 147 -3.76 1.22 0.39
C PHE A 147 -4.96 2.15 0.42
N ASN A 148 -6.14 1.61 0.15
CA ASN A 148 -7.40 2.34 -0.01
C ASN A 148 -8.44 1.98 1.07
N ALA A 149 -8.13 1.08 1.99
CA ALA A 149 -9.02 0.73 3.07
C ALA A 149 -8.29 0.12 4.27
N ILE A 150 -8.83 0.37 5.45
CA ILE A 150 -8.52 -0.36 6.68
C ILE A 150 -9.67 -1.32 6.94
N HIS A 151 -9.36 -2.58 7.20
CA HIS A 151 -10.38 -3.59 7.52
C HIS A 151 -10.14 -4.22 8.89
N LEU A 152 -11.25 -4.61 9.53
CA LEU A 152 -11.24 -5.71 10.49
C LEU A 152 -11.41 -7.00 9.69
N TYR A 153 -10.37 -7.82 9.66
CA TYR A 153 -10.37 -9.11 9.01
C TYR A 153 -10.67 -10.25 9.99
N GLU A 154 -11.27 -11.30 9.46
CA GLU A 154 -11.39 -12.61 10.07
C GLU A 154 -10.64 -13.66 9.25
N SER A 155 -9.79 -14.44 9.92
CA SER A 155 -9.14 -15.60 9.32
C SER A 155 -10.05 -16.82 9.34
N VAL A 156 -10.53 -17.25 8.17
CA VAL A 156 -11.49 -18.36 8.01
C VAL A 156 -10.82 -19.72 7.69
N GLY A 157 -9.49 -19.80 7.80
CA GLY A 157 -8.71 -21.00 7.47
C GLY A 157 -8.16 -20.97 6.04
N ASP A 158 -7.24 -21.87 5.72
CA ASP A 158 -6.64 -22.03 4.37
C ASP A 158 -6.14 -20.72 3.72
N LEU A 159 -5.59 -19.83 4.54
CA LEU A 159 -5.06 -18.51 4.15
C LEU A 159 -6.11 -17.52 3.64
N ARG A 160 -7.39 -17.80 3.89
CA ARG A 160 -8.48 -16.92 3.49
C ARG A 160 -8.83 -15.91 4.57
N TYR A 161 -9.14 -14.70 4.14
CA TYR A 161 -9.50 -13.58 5.00
C TYR A 161 -10.80 -12.95 4.51
N SER A 162 -11.76 -12.76 5.43
CA SER A 162 -12.99 -12.03 5.16
C SER A 162 -12.94 -10.68 5.85
N SER A 163 -13.27 -9.61 5.12
CA SER A 163 -13.50 -8.30 5.73
C SER A 163 -14.83 -8.30 6.46
N LEU A 164 -14.81 -8.03 7.77
CA LEU A 164 -15.99 -7.91 8.63
C LEU A 164 -16.46 -6.47 8.78
N TRP A 165 -15.54 -5.52 8.62
CA TRP A 165 -15.78 -4.09 8.70
C TRP A 165 -14.69 -3.35 7.93
N SER A 166 -15.04 -2.20 7.35
CA SER A 166 -14.15 -1.41 6.50
C SER A 166 -14.25 0.07 6.82
N LEU A 167 -13.10 0.73 6.87
CA LEU A 167 -12.95 2.18 6.79
C LEU A 167 -12.27 2.51 5.46
N PRO A 168 -13.02 2.99 4.44
CA PRO A 168 -12.45 3.33 3.15
C PRO A 168 -11.60 4.60 3.25
N LEU A 169 -10.57 4.65 2.42
CA LEU A 169 -9.67 5.79 2.20
C LEU A 169 -9.78 6.20 0.72
N PRO A 170 -9.78 7.51 0.41
CA PRO A 170 -9.74 7.97 -0.98
C PRO A 170 -8.52 7.41 -1.71
N PHE A 171 -8.69 6.96 -2.95
CA PHE A 171 -7.57 6.45 -3.74
C PHE A 171 -6.53 7.55 -4.02
N PRO A 172 -5.22 7.26 -3.91
CA PRO A 172 -4.16 8.22 -4.22
C PRO A 172 -4.16 8.63 -5.69
N TRP A 173 -4.62 7.75 -6.57
CA TRP A 173 -4.94 8.10 -7.95
C TRP A 173 -6.13 7.30 -8.47
N THR A 174 -6.74 7.78 -9.54
CA THR A 174 -7.76 7.04 -10.30
C THR A 174 -7.53 7.30 -11.77
N GLU A 175 -7.43 6.25 -12.57
CA GLU A 175 -7.40 6.40 -14.02
C GLU A 175 -8.78 6.83 -14.54
N ILE A 176 -8.80 7.78 -15.47
CA ILE A 176 -10.02 8.32 -16.06
C ILE A 176 -9.97 8.16 -17.59
N GLU A 177 -11.15 8.08 -18.21
CA GLU A 177 -11.25 8.10 -19.67
C GLU A 177 -10.86 9.49 -20.19
N HIS A 178 -9.89 9.53 -21.10
CA HIS A 178 -9.49 10.75 -21.79
C HIS A 178 -9.40 10.48 -23.30
N THR A 179 -9.74 11.49 -24.11
CA THR A 179 -10.02 11.29 -25.54
C THR A 179 -8.83 10.90 -26.41
N ALA A 180 -7.61 11.18 -25.96
CA ALA A 180 -6.40 10.96 -26.75
C ALA A 180 -5.40 9.97 -26.11
N ASP A 181 -5.43 9.79 -24.79
CA ASP A 181 -4.30 9.25 -24.01
C ASP A 181 -4.75 8.65 -22.66
N ILE A 182 -3.78 8.17 -21.87
CA ILE A 182 -4.02 7.77 -20.47
C ILE A 182 -4.09 9.03 -19.61
N ALA A 183 -5.08 9.12 -18.72
CA ALA A 183 -5.15 10.21 -17.74
C ALA A 183 -5.47 9.68 -16.35
N PHE A 184 -4.99 10.40 -15.34
CA PHE A 184 -5.19 10.08 -13.94
C PHE A 184 -5.63 11.32 -13.16
N ILE A 185 -6.55 11.14 -12.22
CA ILE A 185 -6.75 12.08 -11.12
C ILE A 185 -5.82 11.67 -9.99
N ILE A 186 -4.76 12.44 -9.76
CA ILE A 186 -3.82 12.28 -8.65
C ILE A 186 -4.31 13.11 -7.46
N ARG A 187 -4.20 12.57 -6.23
CA ARG A 187 -4.63 13.22 -4.99
C ARG A 187 -3.49 13.23 -3.98
N GLY A 188 -3.23 14.33 -3.29
CA GLY A 188 -2.22 14.38 -2.23
C GLY A 188 -2.42 15.55 -1.28
N GLU A 189 -1.95 15.43 -0.04
CA GLU A 189 -2.01 16.50 0.97
C GLU A 189 -0.86 17.50 0.83
N THR A 190 0.20 17.12 0.11
CA THR A 190 1.38 17.96 -0.18
C THR A 190 1.85 17.76 -1.62
N LEU A 191 2.65 18.68 -2.16
CA LEU A 191 3.29 18.51 -3.48
C LEU A 191 4.16 17.24 -3.54
N GLN A 192 4.82 16.88 -2.43
CA GLN A 192 5.60 15.65 -2.33
C GLN A 192 4.71 14.42 -2.51
N GLN A 193 3.54 14.37 -1.87
CA GLN A 193 2.58 13.30 -2.07
C GLN A 193 2.02 13.28 -3.49
N VAL A 194 1.69 14.44 -4.07
CA VAL A 194 1.23 14.53 -5.46
C VAL A 194 2.26 13.92 -6.42
N TYR A 195 3.54 14.28 -6.27
CA TYR A 195 4.62 13.69 -7.05
C TYR A 195 4.74 12.18 -6.87
N ARG A 196 4.78 11.70 -5.61
CA ARG A 196 4.89 10.26 -5.30
C ARG A 196 3.70 9.48 -5.86
N HIS A 197 2.48 9.98 -5.69
CA HIS A 197 1.29 9.31 -6.18
C HIS A 197 1.26 9.30 -7.72
N ALA A 198 1.71 10.36 -8.38
CA ALA A 198 1.83 10.42 -9.83
C ALA A 198 2.85 9.40 -10.38
N ILE A 199 4.08 9.36 -9.85
CA ILE A 199 5.09 8.41 -10.34
C ILE A 199 4.70 6.96 -10.05
N LEU A 200 4.03 6.70 -8.92
CA LEU A 200 3.53 5.37 -8.61
C LEU A 200 2.34 4.98 -9.50
N ALA A 201 1.47 5.90 -9.90
CA ALA A 201 0.42 5.65 -10.88
C ALA A 201 1.01 5.20 -12.24
N LEU A 202 2.08 5.85 -12.69
CA LEU A 202 2.84 5.44 -13.89
C LEU A 202 3.52 4.08 -13.67
N ALA A 203 4.16 3.87 -12.52
CA ALA A 203 4.82 2.60 -12.19
C ALA A 203 3.82 1.43 -12.06
N PHE A 204 2.55 1.70 -11.75
CA PHE A 204 1.49 0.68 -11.77
C PHE A 204 1.26 0.11 -13.17
N ARG A 205 1.54 0.91 -14.20
CA ARG A 205 1.50 0.51 -15.60
C ARG A 205 2.87 0.00 -16.09
N PHE A 206 3.97 0.55 -15.57
CA PHE A 206 5.33 0.18 -15.95
C PHE A 206 6.28 0.14 -14.73
N PRO A 207 6.35 -0.99 -13.99
CA PRO A 207 7.07 -1.06 -12.71
C PRO A 207 8.56 -0.70 -12.77
N GLN A 208 9.24 -0.86 -13.91
CA GLN A 208 10.64 -0.46 -14.04
C GLN A 208 10.87 1.05 -13.78
N LEU A 209 9.83 1.88 -13.90
CA LEU A 209 9.92 3.33 -13.63
C LEU A 209 10.39 3.64 -12.20
N LEU A 210 10.16 2.72 -11.24
CA LEU A 210 10.61 2.89 -9.86
C LEU A 210 12.13 3.08 -9.73
N SER A 211 12.93 2.49 -10.63
CA SER A 211 14.39 2.62 -10.60
C SER A 211 14.89 4.02 -10.98
N TYR A 212 14.03 4.86 -11.52
CA TYR A 212 14.33 6.23 -11.97
C TYR A 212 13.73 7.29 -11.06
N MET A 213 13.12 6.86 -9.95
CA MET A 213 12.58 7.76 -8.96
C MET A 213 13.72 8.33 -8.08
N PRO A 214 13.90 9.66 -7.97
CA PRO A 214 14.82 10.26 -7.03
C PRO A 214 14.48 9.88 -5.58
N ALA A 215 15.53 9.60 -4.81
CA ALA A 215 15.42 9.31 -3.39
C ALA A 215 14.79 10.49 -2.61
N SER A 216 15.19 11.71 -2.95
CA SER A 216 14.65 12.96 -2.40
C SER A 216 14.53 14.01 -3.50
N CYS A 217 13.54 14.88 -3.39
CA CYS A 217 13.34 16.02 -4.27
C CYS A 217 12.80 17.21 -3.47
N ASP A 218 13.23 18.41 -3.83
CA ASP A 218 12.68 19.65 -3.30
C ASP A 218 11.68 20.18 -4.33
N LEU A 219 10.39 20.16 -3.98
CA LEU A 219 9.30 20.55 -4.87
C LEU A 219 8.69 21.87 -4.40
N ASN A 220 8.73 22.88 -5.26
CA ASN A 220 8.16 24.20 -4.97
C ASN A 220 6.89 24.46 -5.78
N SER A 221 6.69 23.73 -6.87
CA SER A 221 5.58 23.92 -7.80
C SER A 221 5.15 22.61 -8.46
N LEU A 222 4.00 22.64 -9.13
CA LEU A 222 3.57 21.53 -9.99
C LEU A 222 4.50 21.37 -11.21
N ASP A 223 5.11 22.46 -11.70
CA ASP A 223 6.07 22.38 -12.81
C ASP A 223 7.29 21.53 -12.42
N ASP A 224 7.78 21.66 -11.18
CA ASP A 224 8.87 20.81 -10.67
C ASP A 224 8.48 19.32 -10.69
N VAL A 225 7.23 19.02 -10.30
CA VAL A 225 6.66 17.66 -10.35
C VAL A 225 6.66 17.13 -11.78
N ILE A 226 6.18 17.92 -12.74
CA ILE A 226 6.11 17.55 -14.17
C ILE A 226 7.51 17.34 -14.74
N ILE A 227 8.47 18.21 -14.42
CA ILE A 227 9.87 18.11 -14.87
C ILE A 227 10.47 16.78 -14.39
N LEU A 228 10.34 16.47 -13.10
CA LEU A 228 10.91 15.23 -12.54
C LEU A 228 10.24 13.97 -13.08
N LEU A 229 8.93 13.99 -13.33
CA LEU A 229 8.22 12.86 -13.94
C LEU A 229 8.70 12.61 -15.38
N ASN A 230 8.83 13.67 -16.18
CA ASN A 230 9.35 13.56 -17.54
C ASN A 230 10.82 13.14 -17.59
N GLU A 231 11.63 13.59 -16.63
CA GLU A 231 13.02 13.12 -16.49
C GLU A 231 13.06 11.62 -16.21
N ALA A 232 12.28 11.13 -15.26
CA ALA A 232 12.19 9.70 -14.95
C ALA A 232 11.70 8.87 -16.16
N VAL A 233 10.67 9.35 -16.86
CA VAL A 233 10.16 8.72 -18.11
C VAL A 233 11.24 8.68 -19.19
N SER A 234 11.94 9.79 -19.43
CA SER A 234 13.00 9.87 -20.44
C SER A 234 14.18 8.96 -20.13
N LEU A 235 14.59 8.89 -18.86
CA LEU A 235 15.67 7.99 -18.41
C LEU A 235 15.25 6.52 -18.55
N ALA A 236 14.01 6.19 -18.18
CA ALA A 236 13.47 4.84 -18.34
C ALA A 236 13.38 4.45 -19.82
N ASP A 237 12.96 5.37 -20.70
CA ASP A 237 12.85 5.10 -22.12
C ASP A 237 14.20 4.77 -22.75
N GLN A 238 15.21 5.59 -22.46
CA GLN A 238 16.56 5.39 -22.96
C GLN A 238 17.20 4.08 -22.47
N ALA A 239 16.84 3.63 -21.26
CA ALA A 239 17.47 2.48 -20.63
C ALA A 239 16.77 1.15 -20.91
N VAL A 240 15.43 1.12 -20.90
CA VAL A 240 14.63 -0.12 -20.99
C VAL A 240 13.46 -0.05 -21.97
N GLY A 241 13.22 1.10 -22.61
CA GLY A 241 12.05 1.35 -23.45
C GLY A 241 10.79 1.58 -22.60
N CYS A 242 10.32 2.82 -22.54
CA CYS A 242 9.19 3.22 -21.70
C CYS A 242 7.97 3.42 -22.61
N PRO A 243 6.79 2.90 -22.23
CA PRO A 243 5.58 3.12 -23.01
C PRO A 243 5.04 4.55 -22.92
N PHE A 244 5.60 5.40 -22.05
CA PHE A 244 5.19 6.79 -21.89
C PHE A 244 6.16 7.71 -22.64
N LYS A 245 5.63 8.69 -23.36
CA LYS A 245 6.39 9.72 -24.07
C LYS A 245 6.56 10.98 -23.24
N ALA A 246 5.49 11.43 -22.59
CA ALA A 246 5.51 12.65 -21.79
C ALA A 246 4.38 12.64 -20.76
N VAL A 247 4.63 13.33 -19.65
CA VAL A 247 3.60 13.72 -18.68
C VAL A 247 3.28 15.18 -18.90
N SER A 248 2.01 15.48 -19.12
CA SER A 248 1.52 16.83 -19.35
C SER A 248 0.35 17.14 -18.41
N PHE A 249 -0.12 18.38 -18.50
CA PHE A 249 -1.10 18.92 -17.58
C PHE A 249 -2.09 19.85 -18.29
N HIS A 250 -3.34 19.78 -17.84
CA HIS A 250 -4.38 20.76 -18.12
C HIS A 250 -4.90 21.34 -16.81
N GLY A 251 -4.63 22.61 -16.48
CA GLY A 251 -5.35 23.35 -15.43
C GLY A 251 -4.50 24.06 -14.37
N GLU A 252 -4.96 24.04 -13.11
CA GLU A 252 -4.20 24.35 -11.88
C GLU A 252 -4.44 23.21 -10.87
N LEU A 253 -3.63 23.11 -9.80
CA LEU A 253 -3.94 22.20 -8.69
C LEU A 253 -5.24 22.64 -8.00
N GLU A 254 -6.28 21.81 -8.10
CA GLU A 254 -7.52 22.06 -7.38
C GLU A 254 -7.35 21.64 -5.93
N ASN A 255 -7.79 22.49 -4.99
CA ASN A 255 -7.67 22.20 -3.56
C ASN A 255 -9.06 22.07 -2.93
N PHE A 256 -9.35 20.91 -2.36
CA PHE A 256 -10.60 20.62 -1.67
C PHE A 256 -10.34 19.84 -0.38
N ASP A 257 -10.81 20.37 0.75
CA ASP A 257 -10.62 19.79 2.09
C ASP A 257 -9.16 19.40 2.39
N HIS A 258 -8.21 20.31 2.10
CA HIS A 258 -6.77 20.09 2.29
C HIS A 258 -6.16 18.95 1.45
N ILE A 259 -6.88 18.49 0.42
CA ILE A 259 -6.35 17.57 -0.60
C ILE A 259 -6.18 18.36 -1.89
N SER A 260 -4.99 18.28 -2.47
CA SER A 260 -4.70 18.73 -3.82
C SER A 260 -5.07 17.65 -4.83
N TYR A 261 -5.73 18.05 -5.91
CA TYR A 261 -6.15 17.22 -7.03
C TYR A 261 -5.43 17.69 -8.29
N TRP A 262 -4.88 16.73 -9.03
CA TRP A 262 -4.20 16.98 -10.29
C TRP A 262 -4.72 16.03 -11.36
N GLU A 263 -5.23 16.59 -12.46
CA GLU A 263 -5.45 15.82 -13.70
C GLU A 263 -4.12 15.69 -14.46
N MET A 264 -3.49 14.53 -14.31
CA MET A 264 -2.26 14.16 -15.00
C MET A 264 -2.60 13.47 -16.31
N ILE A 265 -2.08 13.97 -17.43
CA ILE A 265 -2.21 13.35 -18.75
C ILE A 265 -0.86 12.74 -19.15
N VAL A 266 -0.92 11.55 -19.75
CA VAL A 266 0.26 10.76 -20.09
C VAL A 266 0.20 10.33 -21.54
N ASP A 267 1.04 10.95 -22.36
CA ASP A 267 1.18 10.60 -23.77
C ASP A 267 1.84 9.22 -23.88
N VAL A 268 1.30 8.32 -24.70
CA VAL A 268 1.82 6.95 -24.94
C VAL A 268 2.33 6.74 -26.36
#